data_AF-E3LNP7-F1
#
_entry.id   AF-E3LNP7-F1
#
_cell.length_a   1.000
_cell.length_b   1.000
_cell.length_c   1.000
_cell.angle_alpha   90.00
_cell.angle_beta   90.00
_cell.angle_gamma   90.00
#
_symmetry.space_group_name_H-M   'P 1'
#
loop_
_entity.id
_entity.type
_entity.pdbx_description
1 polymer ?
#
loop_
_entity_poly.entity_id
_entity_poly.type
_entity_poly.pdbx_seq_one_letter_code
_entity_poly.pdbx_strand_id
1 'polypeptide(L)'
;MNSEKESNEDFPFIRVHQESNENERGEVHNFTIENTEKPTQETAWKSIYIGGLCSFIQTTQFTIFFPSMWPYILTLQPDLKQSSFGIVVAAYSLTQCIFSPLFGYWSNKIGQVRFPMIVGFIIMAFGNIVYLSLQHWPAYHLYVMMFSRLVAGAGSGNVSLLRAYASTASLSKDRSKAIACVSGGIAIGSMIGPGLQLLFTPLGTDGITVLGLKIDIYSAPALLCLVINTIGLLIVKFAFVEKHIQLVDQNAENGEEGEGKKNKLMNPCIVAISVCIFTRFTQQFINTTIESIDASYSMMMFSFEKEEAVAMNATMHTISGAIAAALYLCFIFTGVRKYIKNRIYTVISLAIPLAWILSTYPYNFYSNHVKIMGNGSDANCDFNKYTWCSDLTTVPIWAYYAGFILVFGISFSIMNITNTTLFSKVVGPRPQGTYQGIYQMAGSFGRMVAPLLMSTTYTFFGPRVPWLILIVNFVTVIAAWIVLREKMVPFEKYEAKRIQPNV
;
A
#
# COMPACT_ATOMS: atom_id res chain seq x y z
N MET A 1 0.90 40.46 39.49
CA MET A 1 1.50 39.26 40.11
C MET A 1 0.68 38.07 39.61
N ASN A 2 1.25 37.31 38.66
CA ASN A 2 0.81 36.01 38.07
C ASN A 2 -0.60 35.98 37.41
N SER A 3 -0.86 35.56 36.16
CA SER A 3 -0.42 34.37 35.37
C SER A 3 -0.92 33.06 36.03
N GLU A 4 -1.49 32.03 35.39
CA GLU A 4 -1.53 31.47 34.02
C GLU A 4 -2.88 30.72 33.81
N LYS A 5 -3.36 30.20 32.65
CA LYS A 5 -2.98 30.15 31.22
C LYS A 5 -4.23 29.68 30.42
N GLU A 6 -4.29 29.93 29.11
CA GLU A 6 -5.08 29.11 28.14
C GLU A 6 -4.18 28.73 26.96
N SER A 7 -4.23 27.47 26.54
CA SER A 7 -3.38 26.92 25.47
C SER A 7 -4.13 26.84 24.14
N ASN A 8 -3.91 27.80 23.25
CA ASN A 8 -4.29 27.68 21.84
C ASN A 8 -3.30 26.75 21.11
N GLU A 9 -3.78 25.59 20.64
CA GLU A 9 -3.08 24.80 19.63
C GLU A 9 -3.42 25.34 18.23
N ASP A 10 -2.66 26.35 17.78
CA ASP A 10 -2.75 26.87 16.41
C ASP A 10 -2.16 25.89 15.39
N PHE A 11 -3.00 25.37 14.49
CA PHE A 11 -2.55 24.67 13.29
C PHE A 11 -2.26 25.67 12.16
N PRO A 12 -1.16 25.53 11.41
CA PRO A 12 -0.75 26.53 10.42
C PRO A 12 -1.58 26.44 9.14
N PHE A 13 -2.57 27.32 9.01
CA PHE A 13 -2.96 27.84 7.70
C PHE A 13 -2.00 28.96 7.27
N ILE A 14 -1.83 29.12 5.97
CA ILE A 14 -0.92 30.09 5.36
C ILE A 14 -1.34 31.52 5.75
N ARG A 15 -0.62 32.15 6.68
CA ARG A 15 -0.58 33.62 6.78
C ARG A 15 0.44 34.14 5.78
N VAL A 16 -0.04 34.73 4.69
CA VAL A 16 0.77 35.69 3.94
C VAL A 16 0.85 36.94 4.83
N HIS A 17 2.05 37.29 5.29
CA HIS A 17 2.28 38.58 5.92
C HIS A 17 2.17 39.67 4.85
N GLN A 18 1.11 40.46 4.92
CA GLN A 18 0.97 41.67 4.14
C GLN A 18 1.47 42.84 4.99
N GLU A 19 2.80 43.04 5.00
CA GLU A 19 3.41 44.22 5.62
C GLU A 19 3.16 45.45 4.73
N SER A 20 2.16 46.24 5.11
CA SER A 20 1.93 47.58 4.54
C SER A 20 2.93 48.57 5.13
N ASN A 21 4.14 48.63 4.58
CA ASN A 21 5.04 49.75 4.82
C ASN A 21 4.57 50.96 4.00
N GLU A 22 3.73 51.80 4.61
CA GLU A 22 3.54 53.17 4.13
C GLU A 22 4.86 53.93 4.34
N ASN A 23 5.39 54.50 3.26
CA ASN A 23 6.56 55.36 3.30
C ASN A 23 6.23 56.66 2.56
N GLU A 24 6.56 57.81 3.16
CA GLU A 24 6.14 59.13 2.69
C GLU A 24 6.89 59.57 1.41
N ARG A 25 6.46 59.05 0.25
CA ARG A 25 6.61 59.68 -1.06
C ARG A 25 5.77 58.95 -2.11
N GLY A 26 4.82 59.68 -2.71
CA GLY A 26 3.85 59.13 -3.65
C GLY A 26 4.41 58.83 -5.04
N GLU A 27 5.29 57.84 -5.17
CA GLU A 27 5.72 57.27 -6.45
C GLU A 27 5.27 55.80 -6.56
N VAL A 28 4.26 55.56 -7.41
CA VAL A 28 3.76 54.21 -7.70
C VAL A 28 4.73 53.53 -8.66
N HIS A 29 5.75 52.86 -8.10
CA HIS A 29 6.53 51.91 -8.88
C HIS A 29 5.69 50.66 -9.16
N ASN A 30 5.15 50.57 -10.38
CA ASN A 30 4.57 49.34 -10.92
C ASN A 30 5.67 48.27 -11.04
N PHE A 31 5.89 47.51 -9.98
CA PHE A 31 6.60 46.23 -10.05
C PHE A 31 5.70 45.21 -10.76
N THR A 32 5.84 45.14 -12.09
CA THR A 32 5.26 44.06 -12.88
C THR A 32 5.93 42.75 -12.48
N ILE A 33 5.32 42.02 -11.54
CA ILE A 33 5.72 40.64 -11.24
C ILE A 33 5.25 39.78 -12.43
N GLU A 34 6.10 39.68 -13.44
CA GLU A 34 5.92 38.70 -14.51
C GLU A 34 5.93 37.28 -13.92
N ASN A 35 5.03 36.44 -14.42
CA ASN A 35 4.81 35.04 -14.01
C ASN A 35 4.09 34.81 -12.67
N THR A 36 2.90 35.39 -12.51
CA THR A 36 1.81 34.66 -11.87
C THR A 36 1.03 33.87 -12.93
N GLU A 37 1.17 32.53 -12.95
CA GLU A 37 0.28 31.69 -13.74
C GLU A 37 -1.18 31.96 -13.31
N LYS A 38 -2.08 32.24 -14.27
CA LYS A 38 -3.50 32.47 -13.96
C LYS A 38 -4.05 31.28 -13.16
N PRO A 39 -4.74 31.50 -12.01
CA PRO A 39 -5.26 30.42 -11.19
C PRO A 39 -6.18 29.53 -12.03
N THR A 40 -5.82 28.26 -12.17
CA THR A 40 -6.53 27.35 -13.06
C THR A 40 -7.78 26.80 -12.39
N GLN A 41 -8.95 27.21 -12.89
CA GLN A 41 -10.27 26.73 -12.41
C GLN A 41 -10.60 25.29 -12.86
N GLU A 42 -9.62 24.51 -13.32
CA GLU A 42 -9.80 23.16 -13.84
C GLU A 42 -8.90 22.14 -13.14
N THR A 43 -9.43 20.93 -12.92
CA THR A 43 -8.69 19.79 -12.38
C THR A 43 -7.51 19.43 -13.27
N ALA A 44 -6.31 19.31 -12.69
CA ALA A 44 -5.05 19.07 -13.40
C ALA A 44 -4.88 17.60 -13.86
N TRP A 45 -5.82 17.10 -14.66
CA TRP A 45 -5.95 15.69 -15.03
C TRP A 45 -4.67 15.06 -15.58
N LYS A 46 -3.93 15.75 -16.45
CA LYS A 46 -2.65 15.25 -17.00
C LYS A 46 -1.66 14.88 -15.89
N SER A 47 -1.45 15.79 -14.94
CA SER A 47 -0.53 15.59 -13.82
C SER A 47 -1.05 14.55 -12.81
N ILE A 48 -2.38 14.46 -12.64
CA ILE A 48 -3.02 13.41 -11.82
C ILE A 48 -2.82 12.02 -12.43
N TYR A 49 -3.00 11.85 -13.75
CA TYR A 49 -2.75 10.59 -14.45
C TYR A 49 -1.26 10.19 -14.38
N ILE A 50 -0.35 11.15 -14.57
CA ILE A 50 1.09 10.94 -14.38
C ILE A 50 1.38 10.53 -12.92
N GLY A 51 0.74 11.17 -11.93
CA GLY A 51 0.84 10.78 -10.53
C GLY A 51 0.33 9.36 -10.25
N GLY A 52 -0.72 8.91 -10.94
CA GLY A 52 -1.17 7.53 -10.94
C GLY A 52 -0.11 6.57 -11.49
N LEU A 53 0.49 6.89 -12.64
CA LEU A 53 1.56 6.09 -13.25
C LEU A 53 2.83 6.05 -12.37
N CYS A 54 3.25 7.18 -11.79
CA CYS A 54 4.34 7.21 -10.83
C CYS A 54 4.03 6.34 -9.61
N SER A 55 2.79 6.37 -9.09
CA SER A 55 2.38 5.55 -7.95
C SER A 55 2.38 4.05 -8.27
N PHE A 56 1.99 3.68 -9.50
CA PHE A 56 2.18 2.34 -10.04
C PHE A 56 3.66 1.95 -10.04
N ILE A 57 4.53 2.71 -10.70
CA ILE A 57 5.98 2.45 -10.81
C ILE A 57 6.64 2.27 -9.42
N GLN A 58 6.30 3.11 -8.44
CA GLN A 58 6.86 3.04 -7.09
C GLN A 58 6.36 1.81 -6.32
N THR A 59 5.08 1.43 -6.50
CA THR A 59 4.51 0.28 -5.78
C THR A 59 4.95 -1.05 -6.40
N THR A 60 5.08 -1.11 -7.73
CA THR A 60 5.66 -2.24 -8.47
C THR A 60 7.09 -2.53 -8.03
N GLN A 61 7.93 -1.50 -7.82
CA GLN A 61 9.29 -1.65 -7.29
C GLN A 61 9.34 -2.25 -5.87
N PHE A 62 8.32 -1.99 -5.04
CA PHE A 62 8.23 -2.59 -3.71
C PHE A 62 7.91 -4.09 -3.80
N THR A 63 6.89 -4.44 -4.57
CA THR A 63 6.28 -5.78 -4.51
C THR A 63 6.95 -6.84 -5.40
N ILE A 64 7.70 -6.45 -6.45
CA ILE A 64 8.34 -7.41 -7.37
C ILE A 64 9.27 -8.42 -6.68
N PHE A 65 9.90 -8.04 -5.59
CA PHE A 65 10.86 -8.89 -4.88
C PHE A 65 10.22 -9.98 -4.02
N PHE A 66 8.92 -9.96 -3.75
CA PHE A 66 8.33 -10.88 -2.77
C PHE A 66 8.50 -12.37 -3.09
N PRO A 67 8.28 -12.85 -4.34
CA PRO A 67 8.44 -14.27 -4.64
C PRO A 67 9.91 -14.74 -4.53
N SER A 68 10.87 -13.87 -4.87
CA SER A 68 12.29 -14.22 -5.09
C SER A 68 13.22 -13.91 -3.92
N MET A 69 12.91 -12.92 -3.08
CA MET A 69 13.85 -12.44 -2.05
C MET A 69 14.14 -13.48 -0.98
N TRP A 70 13.16 -14.29 -0.55
CA TRP A 70 13.42 -15.38 0.40
C TRP A 70 14.25 -16.52 -0.20
N PRO A 71 13.88 -17.11 -1.36
CA PRO A 71 14.74 -18.05 -2.08
C PRO A 71 16.17 -17.53 -2.31
N TYR A 72 16.33 -16.24 -2.59
CA TYR A 72 17.66 -15.62 -2.75
C TYR A 72 18.47 -15.59 -1.46
N ILE A 73 17.85 -15.24 -0.32
CA ILE A 73 18.52 -15.34 0.98
C ILE A 73 19.02 -16.78 1.21
N LEU A 74 18.22 -17.78 0.82
CA LEU A 74 18.58 -19.19 0.99
C LEU A 74 19.62 -19.72 -0.03
N THR A 75 19.82 -19.11 -1.20
CA THR A 75 20.99 -19.45 -2.05
C THR A 75 22.28 -18.83 -1.51
N LEU A 76 22.17 -17.72 -0.78
CA LEU A 76 23.30 -16.97 -0.23
C LEU A 76 23.70 -17.44 1.19
N GLN A 77 22.73 -17.87 2.02
CA GLN A 77 22.91 -18.29 3.42
C GLN A 77 21.78 -19.27 3.83
N PRO A 78 21.93 -20.59 3.57
CA PRO A 78 20.87 -21.59 3.77
C PRO A 78 20.32 -21.69 5.22
N ASP A 79 21.14 -21.47 6.23
CA ASP A 79 20.76 -21.65 7.64
C ASP A 79 19.79 -20.59 8.18
N LEU A 80 19.61 -19.47 7.48
CA LEU A 80 18.79 -18.35 7.94
C LEU A 80 17.31 -18.72 8.06
N LYS A 81 16.68 -18.34 9.18
CA LYS A 81 15.28 -18.67 9.51
C LYS A 81 14.30 -17.64 8.94
N GLN A 82 13.03 -18.03 8.79
CA GLN A 82 11.98 -17.18 8.21
C GLN A 82 11.88 -15.81 8.91
N SER A 83 12.05 -15.79 10.23
CA SER A 83 12.06 -14.55 11.04
C SER A 83 13.03 -13.48 10.52
N SER A 84 14.21 -13.88 10.01
CA SER A 84 15.18 -12.96 9.39
C SER A 84 14.61 -12.26 8.15
N PHE A 85 13.86 -12.99 7.31
CA PHE A 85 13.17 -12.40 6.15
C PHE A 85 12.00 -11.49 6.57
N GLY A 86 11.28 -11.85 7.63
CA GLY A 86 10.28 -10.96 8.25
C GLY A 86 10.85 -9.58 8.61
N ILE A 87 12.06 -9.55 9.16
CA ILE A 87 12.79 -8.30 9.47
C ILE A 87 13.15 -7.54 8.19
N VAL A 88 13.67 -8.21 7.15
CA VAL A 88 14.03 -7.61 5.85
C VAL A 88 12.82 -6.92 5.19
N VAL A 89 11.65 -7.57 5.18
CA VAL A 89 10.42 -7.01 4.61
C VAL A 89 9.90 -5.84 5.46
N ALA A 90 9.89 -5.99 6.79
CA ALA A 90 9.42 -4.95 7.71
C ALA A 90 10.28 -3.69 7.65
N ALA A 91 11.59 -3.83 7.42
CA ALA A 91 12.53 -2.72 7.31
C ALA A 91 12.14 -1.69 6.23
N TYR A 92 11.67 -2.16 5.06
CA TYR A 92 11.14 -1.27 4.01
C TYR A 92 9.91 -0.49 4.50
N SER A 93 8.96 -1.17 5.13
CA SER A 93 7.71 -0.58 5.60
C SER A 93 7.94 0.42 6.74
N LEU A 94 8.91 0.15 7.62
CA LEU A 94 9.33 1.03 8.71
C LEU A 94 9.87 2.36 8.18
N THR A 95 10.84 2.33 7.26
CA THR A 95 11.40 3.57 6.69
C THR A 95 10.40 4.29 5.80
N GLN A 96 9.55 3.58 5.04
CA GLN A 96 8.43 4.23 4.33
C GLN A 96 7.50 4.97 5.31
N CYS A 97 7.20 4.39 6.47
CA CYS A 97 6.33 5.00 7.48
C CYS A 97 6.97 6.26 8.12
N ILE A 98 8.27 6.26 8.37
CA ILE A 98 9.02 7.40 8.92
C ILE A 98 9.22 8.50 7.88
N PHE A 99 9.62 8.15 6.66
CA PHE A 99 9.95 9.13 5.62
C PHE A 99 8.71 9.71 4.94
N SER A 100 7.56 9.02 4.90
CA SER A 100 6.31 9.55 4.35
C SER A 100 5.89 10.93 4.94
N PRO A 101 5.79 11.11 6.27
CA PRO A 101 5.51 12.43 6.85
C PRO A 101 6.67 13.43 6.70
N LEU A 102 7.94 12.98 6.68
CA LEU A 102 9.09 13.85 6.44
C LEU A 102 9.07 14.44 5.03
N PHE A 103 8.79 13.62 4.00
CA PHE A 103 8.55 14.08 2.63
C PHE A 103 7.38 15.06 2.58
N GLY A 104 6.27 14.77 3.27
CA GLY A 104 5.12 15.68 3.36
C GLY A 104 5.46 17.03 3.96
N TYR A 105 6.14 17.05 5.11
CA TYR A 105 6.61 18.28 5.77
C TYR A 105 7.57 19.07 4.87
N TRP A 106 8.53 18.39 4.26
CA TRP A 106 9.51 19.02 3.35
C TRP A 106 8.82 19.64 2.13
N SER A 107 7.92 18.90 1.47
CA SER A 107 7.16 19.35 0.31
C SER A 107 6.28 20.57 0.65
N ASN A 108 5.60 20.55 1.80
CA ASN A 108 4.84 21.69 2.30
C ASN A 108 5.73 22.91 2.57
N LYS A 109 6.91 22.71 3.19
CA LYS A 109 7.85 23.80 3.53
C LYS A 109 8.41 24.51 2.30
N ILE A 110 8.59 23.80 1.18
CA ILE A 110 9.12 24.38 -0.06
C ILE A 110 8.01 24.74 -1.09
N GLY A 111 6.74 24.42 -0.80
CA GLY A 111 5.62 24.65 -1.71
C GLY A 111 5.69 23.83 -3.01
N GLN A 112 6.38 22.68 -3.02
CA GLN A 112 6.59 21.86 -4.23
C GLN A 112 6.57 20.36 -3.91
N VAL A 113 5.91 19.58 -4.75
CA VAL A 113 5.85 18.10 -4.72
C VAL A 113 6.87 17.49 -5.67
N ARG A 114 7.11 18.12 -6.83
CA ARG A 114 7.96 17.56 -7.89
C ARG A 114 9.41 17.30 -7.45
N PHE A 115 10.05 18.25 -6.75
CA PHE A 115 11.46 18.10 -6.34
C PHE A 115 11.65 16.99 -5.27
N PRO A 116 10.88 16.94 -4.17
CA PRO A 116 10.93 15.85 -3.21
C PRO A 116 10.60 14.49 -3.85
N MET A 117 9.67 14.43 -4.81
CA MET A 117 9.43 13.20 -5.58
C MET A 117 10.68 12.70 -6.30
N ILE A 118 11.39 13.56 -7.04
CA ILE A 118 12.63 13.20 -7.75
C ILE A 118 13.67 12.63 -6.78
N VAL A 119 13.86 13.27 -5.62
CA VAL A 119 14.81 12.78 -4.60
C VAL A 119 14.41 11.41 -4.05
N GLY A 120 13.12 11.18 -3.78
CA GLY A 120 12.64 9.86 -3.37
C GLY A 120 12.89 8.76 -4.42
N PHE A 121 12.68 9.06 -5.70
CA PHE A 121 13.03 8.14 -6.80
C PHE A 121 14.54 7.83 -6.85
N ILE A 122 15.41 8.84 -6.71
CA ILE A 122 16.88 8.65 -6.66
C ILE A 122 17.29 7.76 -5.48
N ILE A 123 16.71 7.97 -4.30
CA ILE A 123 16.96 7.12 -3.13
C ILE A 123 16.49 5.67 -3.39
N MET A 124 15.34 5.47 -4.02
CA MET A 124 14.88 4.14 -4.45
C MET A 124 15.84 3.49 -5.45
N ALA A 125 16.38 4.24 -6.41
CA ALA A 125 17.36 3.74 -7.37
C ALA A 125 18.65 3.29 -6.63
N PHE A 126 19.17 4.10 -5.72
CA PHE A 126 20.32 3.73 -4.90
C PHE A 126 20.07 2.45 -4.08
N GLY A 127 18.90 2.30 -3.46
CA GLY A 127 18.51 1.06 -2.77
C GLY A 127 18.52 -0.18 -3.67
N ASN A 128 18.12 -0.05 -4.94
CA ASN A 128 18.16 -1.14 -5.92
C ASN A 128 19.59 -1.43 -6.44
N ILE A 129 20.45 -0.43 -6.57
CA ILE A 129 21.90 -0.63 -6.85
C ILE A 129 22.56 -1.41 -5.71
N VAL A 130 22.26 -1.05 -4.46
CA VAL A 130 22.74 -1.80 -3.28
C VAL A 130 22.25 -3.26 -3.33
N TYR A 131 21.01 -3.52 -3.78
CA TYR A 131 20.53 -4.90 -3.93
C TYR A 131 21.33 -5.72 -4.95
N LEU A 132 21.64 -5.14 -6.11
CA LEU A 132 22.49 -5.79 -7.12
C LEU A 132 23.91 -6.03 -6.60
N SER A 133 24.38 -5.22 -5.65
CA SER A 133 25.71 -5.42 -5.08
C SER A 133 25.84 -6.66 -4.19
N LEU A 134 24.73 -7.30 -3.75
CA LEU A 134 24.72 -8.37 -2.73
C LEU A 134 25.78 -9.45 -2.95
N GLN A 135 25.88 -9.96 -4.18
CA GLN A 135 26.84 -11.01 -4.58
C GLN A 135 28.32 -10.71 -4.25
N HIS A 136 28.68 -9.44 -4.05
CA HIS A 136 30.05 -9.00 -3.72
C HIS A 136 30.30 -8.92 -2.20
N TRP A 137 29.30 -9.22 -1.36
CA TRP A 137 29.35 -9.09 0.09
C TRP A 137 29.16 -10.45 0.80
N PRO A 138 30.02 -11.47 0.55
CA PRO A 138 29.80 -12.85 0.98
C PRO A 138 29.55 -13.02 2.49
N ALA A 139 30.19 -12.21 3.33
CA ALA A 139 30.02 -12.26 4.78
C ALA A 139 28.79 -11.50 5.33
N TYR A 140 28.11 -10.69 4.50
CA TYR A 140 27.12 -9.70 4.96
C TYR A 140 25.82 -9.67 4.14
N HIS A 141 25.55 -10.70 3.33
CA HIS A 141 24.38 -10.79 2.43
C HIS A 141 23.07 -10.30 3.05
N LEU A 142 22.65 -10.84 4.20
CA LEU A 142 21.43 -10.43 4.90
C LEU A 142 21.44 -8.94 5.28
N TYR A 143 22.54 -8.42 5.82
CA TYR A 143 22.64 -7.04 6.27
C TYR A 143 22.64 -6.04 5.10
N VAL A 144 23.29 -6.38 3.99
CA VAL A 144 23.26 -5.57 2.75
C VAL A 144 21.86 -5.60 2.14
N MET A 145 21.15 -6.74 2.21
CA MET A 145 19.74 -6.81 1.81
C MET A 145 18.86 -5.91 2.68
N MET A 146 18.99 -6.00 4.00
CA MET A 146 18.26 -5.14 4.94
C MET A 146 18.54 -3.66 4.65
N PHE A 147 19.80 -3.28 4.44
CA PHE A 147 20.18 -1.90 4.11
C PHE A 147 19.57 -1.44 2.78
N SER A 148 19.62 -2.28 1.73
CA SER A 148 18.92 -2.02 0.46
C SER A 148 17.42 -1.75 0.68
N ARG A 149 16.74 -2.59 1.47
CA ARG A 149 15.30 -2.43 1.77
C ARG A 149 15.01 -1.18 2.60
N LEU A 150 15.83 -0.86 3.60
CA LEU A 150 15.72 0.37 4.39
C LEU A 150 15.81 1.62 3.49
N VAL A 151 16.82 1.67 2.62
CA VAL A 151 17.06 2.77 1.68
C VAL A 151 15.90 2.89 0.69
N ALA A 152 15.50 1.80 0.03
CA ALA A 152 14.40 1.82 -0.92
C ALA A 152 13.06 2.22 -0.26
N GLY A 153 12.82 1.74 0.96
CA GLY A 153 11.65 2.11 1.77
C GLY A 153 11.62 3.60 2.09
N ALA A 154 12.76 4.19 2.49
CA ALA A 154 12.89 5.61 2.76
C ALA A 154 12.55 6.44 1.52
N GLY A 155 13.15 6.11 0.37
CA GLY A 155 12.88 6.79 -0.90
C GLY A 155 11.39 6.76 -1.30
N SER A 156 10.73 5.63 -1.07
CA SER A 156 9.30 5.43 -1.38
C SER A 156 8.31 6.21 -0.48
N GLY A 157 8.78 6.90 0.56
CA GLY A 157 7.94 7.77 1.40
C GLY A 157 7.23 8.87 0.59
N ASN A 158 7.83 9.30 -0.52
CA ASN A 158 7.29 10.26 -1.48
C ASN A 158 5.95 9.84 -2.14
N VAL A 159 5.54 8.56 -2.10
CA VAL A 159 4.21 8.10 -2.59
C VAL A 159 3.04 8.81 -1.89
N SER A 160 3.24 9.30 -0.67
CA SER A 160 2.24 10.11 0.04
C SER A 160 1.97 11.47 -0.63
N LEU A 161 3.00 12.08 -1.23
CA LEU A 161 2.93 13.38 -1.90
C LEU A 161 2.00 13.35 -3.10
N LEU A 162 2.00 12.26 -3.86
CA LEU A 162 1.12 12.09 -5.01
C LEU A 162 -0.37 12.07 -4.63
N ARG A 163 -0.70 11.57 -3.45
CA ARG A 163 -2.07 11.61 -2.90
C ARG A 163 -2.43 13.00 -2.38
N ALA A 164 -1.50 13.68 -1.72
CA ALA A 164 -1.68 15.08 -1.31
C ALA A 164 -1.90 15.99 -2.54
N TYR A 165 -1.02 15.89 -3.53
CA TYR A 165 -1.10 16.60 -4.81
C TYR A 165 -2.43 16.35 -5.52
N ALA A 166 -2.86 15.08 -5.67
CA ALA A 166 -4.15 14.79 -6.29
C ALA A 166 -5.36 15.38 -5.53
N SER A 167 -5.23 15.70 -4.24
CA SER A 167 -6.28 16.35 -3.45
C SER A 167 -6.32 17.88 -3.60
N THR A 168 -5.17 18.51 -3.88
CA THR A 168 -5.00 19.97 -4.04
C THR A 168 -5.03 20.43 -5.49
N ALA A 169 -4.67 19.55 -6.43
CA ALA A 169 -4.69 19.78 -7.88
C ALA A 169 -6.04 19.38 -8.53
N SER A 170 -7.09 19.19 -7.74
CA SER A 170 -8.43 18.80 -8.22
C SER A 170 -9.56 19.59 -7.55
N LEU A 171 -10.57 19.91 -8.35
CA LEU A 171 -11.80 20.56 -7.90
C LEU A 171 -12.58 19.64 -6.94
N SER A 172 -13.36 20.21 -6.04
CA SER A 172 -14.15 19.45 -5.06
C SER A 172 -15.06 18.37 -5.69
N LYS A 173 -15.60 18.63 -6.90
CA LYS A 173 -16.40 17.67 -7.68
C LYS A 173 -15.59 16.47 -8.20
N ASP A 174 -14.31 16.68 -8.53
CA ASP A 174 -13.42 15.70 -9.15
C ASP A 174 -12.51 14.99 -8.15
N ARG A 175 -12.31 15.57 -6.96
CA ARG A 175 -11.32 15.14 -5.95
C ARG A 175 -11.37 13.65 -5.61
N SER A 176 -12.56 13.07 -5.50
CA SER A 176 -12.71 11.63 -5.26
C SER A 176 -12.19 10.77 -6.44
N LYS A 177 -12.38 11.22 -7.68
CA LYS A 177 -11.90 10.54 -8.90
C LYS A 177 -10.39 10.75 -9.09
N ALA A 178 -9.86 11.94 -8.75
CA ALA A 178 -8.43 12.22 -8.75
C ALA A 178 -7.66 11.34 -7.75
N ILE A 179 -8.11 11.29 -6.49
CA ILE A 179 -7.52 10.43 -5.45
C ILE A 179 -7.68 8.94 -5.81
N ALA A 180 -8.79 8.54 -6.42
CA ALA A 180 -9.00 7.17 -6.90
C ALA A 180 -8.04 6.79 -8.04
N CYS A 181 -7.68 7.72 -8.94
CA CYS A 181 -6.67 7.47 -9.97
C CYS A 181 -5.29 7.14 -9.37
N VAL A 182 -4.81 7.97 -8.43
CA VAL A 182 -3.55 7.74 -7.72
C VAL A 182 -3.59 6.43 -6.91
N SER A 183 -4.69 6.20 -6.19
CA SER A 183 -4.87 4.97 -5.41
C SER A 183 -5.00 3.71 -6.27
N GLY A 184 -5.56 3.84 -7.48
CA GLY A 184 -5.63 2.77 -8.48
C GLY A 184 -4.25 2.40 -9.01
N GLY A 185 -3.38 3.39 -9.25
CA GLY A 185 -1.97 3.15 -9.58
C GLY A 185 -1.26 2.31 -8.52
N ILE A 186 -1.41 2.67 -7.24
CA ILE A 186 -0.88 1.88 -6.11
C ILE A 186 -1.43 0.45 -6.14
N ALA A 187 -2.77 0.29 -6.21
CA ALA A 187 -3.41 -1.02 -6.18
C ALA A 187 -2.95 -1.93 -7.34
N ILE A 188 -2.92 -1.41 -8.57
CA ILE A 188 -2.48 -2.18 -9.75
C ILE A 188 -0.99 -2.52 -9.63
N GLY A 189 -0.16 -1.61 -9.12
CA GLY A 189 1.27 -1.83 -8.94
C GLY A 189 1.58 -2.92 -7.91
N SER A 190 0.87 -2.92 -6.78
CA SER A 190 0.97 -4.00 -5.78
C SER A 190 0.65 -5.37 -6.38
N MET A 191 -0.30 -5.46 -7.29
CA MET A 191 -0.81 -6.74 -7.79
C MET A 191 -0.04 -7.26 -9.01
N ILE A 192 0.41 -6.38 -9.90
CA ILE A 192 1.23 -6.76 -11.06
C ILE A 192 2.70 -6.97 -10.67
N GLY A 193 3.21 -6.23 -9.67
CA GLY A 193 4.62 -6.24 -9.29
C GLY A 193 5.23 -7.63 -9.08
N PRO A 194 4.70 -8.49 -8.19
CA PRO A 194 5.23 -9.84 -7.98
C PRO A 194 5.16 -10.70 -9.25
N GLY A 195 4.21 -10.44 -10.14
CA GLY A 195 4.07 -11.15 -11.42
C GLY A 195 5.17 -10.84 -12.44
N LEU A 196 5.77 -9.64 -12.40
CA LEU A 196 6.89 -9.28 -13.28
C LEU A 196 8.15 -10.14 -13.04
N GLN A 197 8.23 -10.83 -11.90
CA GLN A 197 9.26 -11.83 -11.61
C GLN A 197 9.31 -12.96 -12.65
N LEU A 198 8.17 -13.30 -13.29
CA LEU A 198 8.10 -14.34 -14.33
C LEU A 198 8.99 -14.06 -15.54
N LEU A 199 9.26 -12.78 -15.83
CA LEU A 199 10.13 -12.38 -16.94
C LEU A 199 11.57 -12.91 -16.78
N PHE A 200 11.95 -13.29 -15.56
CA PHE A 200 13.30 -13.74 -15.21
C PHE A 200 13.38 -15.26 -14.93
N THR A 201 12.26 -15.99 -14.99
CA THR A 201 12.28 -17.46 -14.89
C THR A 201 13.26 -18.12 -15.88
N PRO A 202 13.37 -17.68 -17.16
CA PRO A 202 14.33 -18.26 -18.10
C PRO A 202 15.82 -18.03 -17.78
N LEU A 203 16.16 -17.18 -16.80
CA LEU A 203 17.54 -17.03 -16.33
C LEU A 203 17.96 -18.12 -15.35
N GLY A 204 17.01 -18.70 -14.62
CA GLY A 204 17.28 -19.64 -13.53
C GLY A 204 18.21 -19.09 -12.43
N THR A 205 18.70 -19.98 -11.60
CA THR A 205 19.69 -19.74 -10.54
C THR A 205 21.10 -19.54 -11.09
N ASP A 206 21.45 -20.14 -12.22
CA ASP A 206 22.78 -20.00 -12.83
C ASP A 206 22.95 -18.63 -13.50
N GLY A 207 21.90 -18.11 -14.15
CA GLY A 207 21.89 -16.77 -14.72
C GLY A 207 22.91 -16.54 -15.82
N ILE A 208 23.24 -15.26 -16.05
CA ILE A 208 24.29 -14.81 -16.97
C ILE A 208 25.20 -13.80 -16.28
N THR A 209 26.51 -13.85 -16.53
CA THR A 209 27.45 -12.87 -16.00
C THR A 209 27.72 -11.78 -17.05
N VAL A 210 27.37 -10.54 -16.73
CA VAL A 210 27.54 -9.37 -17.61
C VAL A 210 28.30 -8.28 -16.87
N LEU A 211 29.46 -7.85 -17.40
CA LEU A 211 30.33 -6.83 -16.80
C LEU A 211 30.71 -7.13 -15.32
N GLY A 212 30.88 -8.41 -14.97
CA GLY A 212 31.16 -8.86 -13.60
C GLY A 212 29.93 -8.98 -12.68
N LEU A 213 28.75 -8.57 -13.14
CA LEU A 213 27.49 -8.73 -12.42
C LEU A 213 26.84 -10.07 -12.80
N LYS A 214 26.49 -10.92 -11.83
CA LYS A 214 25.69 -12.13 -12.08
C LYS A 214 24.21 -11.74 -12.08
N ILE A 215 23.57 -11.94 -13.22
CA ILE A 215 22.17 -11.62 -13.47
C ILE A 215 21.41 -12.95 -13.51
N ASP A 216 20.83 -13.32 -12.37
CA ASP A 216 20.03 -14.52 -12.21
C ASP A 216 18.56 -14.16 -11.91
N ILE A 217 17.70 -15.17 -11.74
CA ILE A 217 16.29 -15.01 -11.40
C ILE A 217 16.06 -14.11 -10.16
N TYR A 218 17.04 -14.01 -9.25
CA TYR A 218 16.92 -13.26 -8.00
C TYR A 218 17.43 -11.82 -8.09
N SER A 219 18.49 -11.57 -8.87
CA SER A 219 19.09 -10.24 -9.01
C SER A 219 18.45 -9.42 -10.15
N ALA A 220 18.00 -10.05 -11.24
CA ALA A 220 17.36 -9.38 -12.37
C ALA A 220 16.15 -8.47 -12.04
N PRO A 221 15.29 -8.77 -11.05
CA PRO A 221 14.24 -7.86 -10.59
C PRO A 221 14.74 -6.46 -10.22
N ALA A 222 15.93 -6.35 -9.61
CA ALA A 222 16.49 -5.04 -9.25
C ALA A 222 16.98 -4.25 -10.48
N LEU A 223 17.46 -4.91 -11.54
CA LEU A 223 17.74 -4.25 -12.82
C LEU A 223 16.46 -3.69 -13.45
N LEU A 224 15.37 -4.47 -13.45
CA LEU A 224 14.07 -3.97 -13.92
C LEU A 224 13.59 -2.80 -13.07
N CYS A 225 13.75 -2.86 -11.74
CA CYS A 225 13.48 -1.72 -10.87
C CYS A 225 14.27 -0.47 -11.27
N LEU A 226 15.55 -0.57 -11.60
CA LEU A 226 16.35 0.57 -12.06
C LEU A 226 15.85 1.14 -13.39
N VAL A 227 15.44 0.29 -14.34
CA VAL A 227 14.88 0.72 -15.62
C VAL A 227 13.56 1.48 -15.40
N ILE A 228 12.60 0.90 -14.66
CA ILE A 228 11.30 1.55 -14.41
C ILE A 228 11.44 2.79 -13.50
N ASN A 229 12.41 2.81 -12.59
CA ASN A 229 12.74 3.99 -11.78
C ASN A 229 13.28 5.12 -12.67
N THR A 230 14.21 4.82 -13.57
CA THR A 230 14.76 5.78 -14.55
C THR A 230 13.65 6.34 -15.44
N ILE A 231 12.76 5.49 -15.95
CA ILE A 231 11.57 5.92 -16.71
C ILE A 231 10.68 6.83 -15.84
N GLY A 232 10.44 6.48 -14.58
CA GLY A 232 9.71 7.31 -13.62
C GLY A 232 10.36 8.68 -13.40
N LEU A 233 11.69 8.75 -13.23
CA LEU A 233 12.45 9.99 -13.12
C LEU A 233 12.32 10.87 -14.36
N LEU A 234 12.42 10.29 -15.57
CA LEU A 234 12.25 11.01 -16.82
C LEU A 234 10.82 11.56 -16.95
N ILE A 235 9.80 10.76 -16.61
CA ILE A 235 8.39 11.19 -16.60
C ILE A 235 8.17 12.36 -15.61
N VAL A 236 8.70 12.28 -14.39
CA VAL A 236 8.58 13.36 -13.40
C VAL A 236 9.38 14.61 -13.82
N LYS A 237 10.53 14.44 -14.48
CA LYS A 237 11.37 15.56 -14.93
C LYS A 237 10.81 16.29 -16.16
N PHE A 238 10.17 15.58 -17.09
CA PHE A 238 9.78 16.15 -18.38
C PHE A 238 8.26 16.25 -18.61
N ALA A 239 7.44 15.44 -17.95
CA ALA A 239 5.99 15.41 -18.17
C ALA A 239 5.15 15.88 -16.97
N PHE A 240 5.65 15.73 -15.73
CA PHE A 240 4.93 16.17 -14.53
C PHE A 240 5.06 17.70 -14.34
N VAL A 241 3.97 18.40 -14.68
CA VAL A 241 3.80 19.83 -14.39
C VAL A 241 2.98 19.97 -13.12
N GLU A 242 3.52 20.64 -12.13
CA GLU A 242 2.86 20.87 -10.86
C GLU A 242 1.90 22.06 -11.00
N LYS A 243 0.61 21.85 -10.67
CA LYS A 243 -0.43 22.88 -10.70
C LYS A 243 -1.22 22.86 -9.41
N HIS A 244 -1.28 23.98 -8.72
CA HIS A 244 -2.09 24.14 -7.51
C HIS A 244 -3.37 24.90 -7.85
N ILE A 245 -4.53 24.34 -7.49
CA ILE A 245 -5.79 25.08 -7.59
C ILE A 245 -5.86 25.97 -6.35
N GLN A 246 -5.65 27.27 -6.55
CA GLN A 246 -6.06 28.26 -5.56
C GLN A 246 -7.59 28.25 -5.52
N LEU A 247 -8.15 27.83 -4.38
CA LEU A 247 -9.57 28.04 -4.10
C LEU A 247 -9.76 29.52 -3.82
N VAL A 248 -10.10 30.29 -4.86
CA VAL A 248 -10.73 31.60 -4.66
C VAL A 248 -12.07 31.31 -3.99
N ASP A 249 -12.20 31.67 -2.71
CA ASP A 249 -13.51 31.74 -2.07
C ASP A 249 -14.30 32.81 -2.83
N GLN A 250 -15.25 32.39 -3.68
CA GLN A 250 -16.10 33.32 -4.44
C GLN A 250 -16.97 34.21 -3.53
N ASN A 251 -17.06 33.84 -2.24
CA ASN A 251 -17.65 34.62 -1.17
C ASN A 251 -16.76 35.79 -0.66
N ALA A 252 -15.53 35.93 -1.17
CA ALA A 252 -14.62 37.02 -0.82
C ALA A 252 -14.55 38.13 -1.89
N GLU A 253 -14.88 37.83 -3.15
CA GLU A 253 -14.96 38.83 -4.23
C GLU A 253 -16.36 39.47 -4.32
N ASN A 254 -17.41 38.70 -4.04
CA ASN A 254 -18.73 39.25 -3.79
C ASN A 254 -18.82 39.64 -2.31
N GLY A 255 -18.84 40.94 -2.01
CA GLY A 255 -18.96 41.51 -0.66
C GLY A 255 -20.31 41.28 0.03
N GLU A 256 -20.96 40.14 -0.24
CA GLU A 256 -22.12 39.68 0.51
C GLU A 256 -21.63 38.99 1.79
N GLU A 257 -21.64 39.72 2.91
CA GLU A 257 -21.67 39.14 4.26
C GLU A 257 -23.00 38.40 4.48
N GLY A 258 -23.22 37.35 3.70
CA GLY A 258 -24.29 36.41 3.93
C GLY A 258 -24.03 35.69 5.25
N GLU A 259 -24.81 36.00 6.29
CA GLU A 259 -24.94 35.24 7.54
C GLU A 259 -25.55 33.83 7.32
N GLY A 260 -25.09 33.13 6.29
CA GLY A 260 -25.28 31.70 6.12
C GLY A 260 -24.55 30.97 7.24
N LYS A 261 -25.20 30.84 8.41
CA LYS A 261 -24.80 29.95 9.51
C LYS A 261 -24.20 28.69 8.92
N LYS A 262 -22.88 28.50 9.05
CA LYS A 262 -22.21 27.23 8.73
C LYS A 262 -22.79 26.17 9.67
N ASN A 263 -23.87 25.53 9.23
CA ASN A 263 -24.56 24.49 9.99
C ASN A 263 -23.53 23.45 10.41
N LYS A 264 -23.28 23.37 11.72
CA LYS A 264 -22.17 22.61 12.30
C LYS A 264 -22.42 21.12 12.09
N LEU A 265 -21.88 20.57 11.00
CA LEU A 265 -22.14 19.19 10.57
C LEU A 265 -21.87 18.21 11.72
N MET A 266 -22.90 17.47 12.15
CA MET A 266 -22.83 16.57 13.31
C MET A 266 -21.75 15.50 13.14
N ASN A 267 -20.88 15.30 14.13
CA ASN A 267 -19.75 14.37 14.05
C ASN A 267 -20.10 12.99 13.45
N PRO A 268 -19.25 12.45 12.55
CA PRO A 268 -19.52 11.18 11.87
C PRO A 268 -19.50 10.00 12.85
N CYS A 269 -20.07 8.87 12.45
CA CYS A 269 -20.09 7.68 13.29
C CYS A 269 -18.68 7.08 13.44
N ILE A 270 -17.97 7.45 14.52
CA ILE A 270 -16.61 6.97 14.83
C ILE A 270 -16.54 5.44 14.82
N VAL A 271 -17.56 4.76 15.37
CA VAL A 271 -17.62 3.29 15.38
C VAL A 271 -17.58 2.69 13.97
N ALA A 272 -18.34 3.26 13.02
CA ALA A 272 -18.33 2.79 11.63
C ALA A 272 -17.03 3.13 10.90
N ILE A 273 -16.42 4.27 11.21
CA ILE A 273 -15.07 4.66 10.78
C ILE A 273 -14.04 3.61 11.26
N SER A 274 -14.06 3.24 12.54
CA SER A 274 -13.17 2.23 13.12
C SER A 274 -13.33 0.86 12.44
N VAL A 275 -14.56 0.39 12.19
CA VAL A 275 -14.79 -0.88 11.47
C VAL A 275 -14.17 -0.86 10.07
N CYS A 276 -14.36 0.21 9.31
CA CYS A 276 -13.73 0.37 7.98
C CYS A 276 -12.19 0.40 8.06
N ILE A 277 -11.62 1.05 9.09
CA ILE A 277 -10.18 1.11 9.34
C ILE A 277 -9.61 -0.28 9.69
N PHE A 278 -10.24 -1.02 10.61
CA PHE A 278 -9.84 -2.40 10.95
C PHE A 278 -10.00 -3.37 9.77
N THR A 279 -10.99 -3.14 8.90
CA THR A 279 -11.15 -3.89 7.64
C THR A 279 -9.97 -3.63 6.70
N ARG A 280 -9.50 -2.38 6.60
CA ARG A 280 -8.33 -2.02 5.79
C ARG A 280 -7.02 -2.56 6.36
N PHE A 281 -6.86 -2.53 7.68
CA PHE A 281 -5.76 -3.23 8.37
C PHE A 281 -5.77 -4.72 8.02
N THR A 282 -6.90 -5.40 8.24
CA THR A 282 -7.08 -6.85 7.98
C THR A 282 -6.71 -7.21 6.56
N GLN A 283 -7.25 -6.49 5.56
CA GLN A 283 -6.91 -6.70 4.14
C GLN A 283 -5.40 -6.63 3.88
N GLN A 284 -4.70 -5.64 4.43
CA GLN A 284 -3.26 -5.48 4.19
C GLN A 284 -2.41 -6.45 5.02
N PHE A 285 -2.92 -6.83 6.20
CA PHE A 285 -2.27 -7.77 7.10
C PHE A 285 -2.21 -9.17 6.49
N ILE A 286 -3.31 -9.72 5.94
CA ILE A 286 -3.24 -10.98 5.19
C ILE A 286 -2.43 -10.86 3.90
N ASN A 287 -2.52 -9.73 3.16
CA ASN A 287 -1.73 -9.51 1.94
C ASN A 287 -0.25 -9.74 2.20
N THR A 288 0.29 -8.99 3.15
CA THR A 288 1.72 -9.02 3.43
C THR A 288 2.13 -10.22 4.31
N THR A 289 1.18 -10.86 5.00
CA THR A 289 1.41 -12.20 5.57
C THR A 289 1.79 -13.18 4.47
N ILE A 290 0.94 -13.33 3.44
CA ILE A 290 1.16 -14.26 2.34
C ILE A 290 2.42 -13.85 1.57
N GLU A 291 2.57 -12.59 1.16
CA GLU A 291 3.81 -12.09 0.51
C GLU A 291 5.09 -12.41 1.31
N SER A 292 5.03 -12.48 2.65
CA SER A 292 6.18 -12.76 3.51
C SER A 292 6.46 -14.25 3.82
N ILE A 293 5.56 -15.17 3.50
CA ILE A 293 5.72 -16.61 3.81
C ILE A 293 5.45 -17.55 2.63
N ASP A 294 4.83 -17.06 1.55
CA ASP A 294 4.36 -17.86 0.40
C ASP A 294 5.48 -18.67 -0.27
N ALA A 295 6.67 -18.12 -0.49
CA ALA A 295 7.80 -18.87 -1.04
C ALA A 295 8.16 -20.08 -0.16
N SER A 296 8.31 -19.85 1.15
CA SER A 296 8.64 -20.87 2.15
C SER A 296 7.53 -21.89 2.34
N TYR A 297 6.29 -21.43 2.30
CA TYR A 297 5.10 -22.27 2.40
C TYR A 297 5.00 -23.20 1.20
N SER A 298 5.20 -22.68 -0.01
CA SER A 298 5.10 -23.44 -1.26
C SER A 298 6.23 -24.48 -1.41
N MET A 299 7.49 -24.12 -1.06
CA MET A 299 8.59 -25.10 -1.03
C MET A 299 8.30 -26.26 -0.05
N MET A 300 7.81 -25.93 1.14
CA MET A 300 7.56 -26.90 2.21
C MET A 300 6.30 -27.76 2.01
N MET A 301 5.17 -27.15 1.66
CA MET A 301 3.86 -27.83 1.56
C MET A 301 3.67 -28.59 0.25
N PHE A 302 4.26 -28.09 -0.85
CA PHE A 302 4.04 -28.62 -2.19
C PHE A 302 5.28 -29.29 -2.80
N SER A 303 6.35 -29.44 -2.00
CA SER A 303 7.63 -30.02 -2.45
C SER A 303 8.28 -29.27 -3.61
N PHE A 304 8.05 -27.96 -3.73
CA PHE A 304 8.66 -27.15 -4.79
C PHE A 304 10.11 -26.79 -4.47
N GLU A 305 10.97 -26.81 -5.48
CA GLU A 305 12.30 -26.20 -5.38
C GLU A 305 12.22 -24.67 -5.47
N LYS A 306 13.30 -23.96 -5.11
CA LYS A 306 13.36 -22.49 -5.09
C LYS A 306 12.79 -21.84 -6.37
N GLU A 307 13.24 -22.29 -7.54
CA GLU A 307 12.82 -21.71 -8.83
C GLU A 307 11.34 -21.96 -9.13
N GLU A 308 10.84 -23.17 -8.83
CA GLU A 308 9.45 -23.55 -9.02
C GLU A 308 8.53 -22.74 -8.09
N ALA A 309 8.92 -22.55 -6.83
CA ALA A 309 8.19 -21.70 -5.90
C ALA A 309 8.15 -20.23 -6.37
N VAL A 310 9.27 -19.68 -6.85
CA VAL A 310 9.31 -18.33 -7.45
C VAL A 310 8.34 -18.22 -8.64
N ALA A 311 8.40 -19.18 -9.57
CA ALA A 311 7.61 -19.18 -10.78
C ALA A 311 6.12 -19.38 -10.51
N MET A 312 5.74 -20.32 -9.64
CA MET A 312 4.34 -20.56 -9.31
C MET A 312 3.72 -19.36 -8.60
N ASN A 313 4.40 -18.82 -7.58
CA ASN A 313 3.89 -17.71 -6.79
C ASN A 313 3.75 -16.44 -7.65
N ALA A 314 4.74 -16.15 -8.51
CA ALA A 314 4.64 -15.06 -9.49
C ALA A 314 3.50 -15.28 -10.51
N THR A 315 3.23 -16.52 -10.93
CA THR A 315 2.08 -16.87 -11.78
C THR A 315 0.75 -16.57 -11.08
N MET A 316 0.61 -16.95 -9.82
CA MET A 316 -0.62 -16.72 -9.04
C MET A 316 -0.90 -15.24 -8.81
N HIS A 317 0.14 -14.45 -8.52
CA HIS A 317 0.04 -12.99 -8.48
C HIS A 317 -0.31 -12.40 -9.85
N THR A 318 0.27 -12.89 -10.95
CA THR A 318 -0.04 -12.42 -12.32
C THR A 318 -1.51 -12.64 -12.67
N ILE A 319 -2.04 -13.84 -12.46
CA ILE A 319 -3.45 -14.17 -12.73
C ILE A 319 -4.37 -13.30 -11.87
N SER A 320 -4.06 -13.19 -10.57
CA SER A 320 -4.81 -12.34 -9.63
C SER A 320 -4.80 -10.87 -10.04
N GLY A 321 -3.65 -10.33 -10.43
CA GLY A 321 -3.48 -8.96 -10.89
C GLY A 321 -4.22 -8.67 -12.20
N ALA A 322 -4.25 -9.61 -13.14
CA ALA A 322 -4.99 -9.46 -14.39
C ALA A 322 -6.51 -9.41 -14.14
N ILE A 323 -7.03 -10.34 -13.31
CA ILE A 323 -8.45 -10.37 -12.91
C ILE A 323 -8.82 -9.07 -12.18
N ALA A 324 -7.98 -8.61 -11.25
CA ALA A 324 -8.20 -7.39 -10.51
C ALA A 324 -8.19 -6.14 -11.39
N ALA A 325 -7.23 -6.03 -12.31
CA ALA A 325 -7.18 -4.93 -13.28
C ALA A 325 -8.45 -4.91 -14.16
N ALA A 326 -8.88 -6.07 -14.66
CA ALA A 326 -10.12 -6.20 -15.41
C ALA A 326 -11.35 -5.78 -14.59
N LEU A 327 -11.42 -6.16 -13.30
CA LEU A 327 -12.46 -5.70 -12.38
C LEU A 327 -12.40 -4.18 -12.18
N TYR A 328 -11.25 -3.57 -11.87
CA TYR A 328 -11.14 -2.12 -11.72
C TYR A 328 -11.60 -1.37 -12.98
N LEU A 329 -11.17 -1.80 -14.16
CA LEU A 329 -11.59 -1.22 -15.44
C LEU A 329 -13.11 -1.36 -15.63
N CYS A 330 -13.67 -2.55 -15.39
CA CYS A 330 -15.10 -2.80 -15.43
C CYS A 330 -15.87 -1.84 -14.49
N PHE A 331 -15.46 -1.72 -13.22
CA PHE A 331 -16.08 -0.83 -12.25
C PHE A 331 -16.02 0.66 -12.63
N ILE A 332 -14.96 1.08 -13.33
CA ILE A 332 -14.78 2.45 -13.81
C ILE A 332 -15.69 2.74 -15.01
N PHE A 333 -15.75 1.85 -16.01
CA PHE A 333 -16.40 2.13 -17.29
C PHE A 333 -17.87 1.68 -17.40
N THR A 334 -18.29 0.62 -16.71
CA THR A 334 -19.64 0.02 -16.89
C THR A 334 -20.72 0.59 -15.98
N GLY A 335 -20.36 1.44 -15.01
CA GLY A 335 -21.31 2.00 -14.05
C GLY A 335 -21.86 1.01 -13.01
N VAL A 336 -21.40 -0.25 -13.00
CA VAL A 336 -21.79 -1.34 -12.07
C VAL A 336 -21.80 -0.93 -10.60
N ARG A 337 -20.95 0.04 -10.22
CA ARG A 337 -20.93 0.70 -8.89
C ARG A 337 -22.31 1.17 -8.40
N LYS A 338 -23.26 1.50 -9.29
CA LYS A 338 -24.63 1.91 -8.94
C LYS A 338 -25.44 0.78 -8.26
N TYR A 339 -25.20 -0.47 -8.64
CA TYR A 339 -25.96 -1.64 -8.15
C TYR A 339 -25.35 -2.28 -6.91
N ILE A 340 -24.11 -1.93 -6.56
CA ILE A 340 -23.35 -2.58 -5.49
C ILE A 340 -23.74 -2.04 -4.12
N LYS A 341 -24.40 -2.90 -3.34
CA LYS A 341 -24.74 -2.67 -1.92
C LYS A 341 -23.48 -2.81 -1.06
N ASN A 342 -22.66 -1.75 -0.96
CA ASN A 342 -21.34 -1.75 -0.30
C ASN A 342 -21.21 -2.66 0.92
N ARG A 343 -22.10 -2.56 1.92
CA ARG A 343 -22.03 -3.39 3.15
C ARG A 343 -22.01 -4.89 2.86
N ILE A 344 -22.93 -5.36 2.02
CA ILE A 344 -23.11 -6.78 1.71
C ILE A 344 -21.87 -7.30 0.98
N TYR A 345 -21.41 -6.55 -0.02
CA TYR A 345 -20.22 -6.92 -0.79
C TYR A 345 -18.93 -6.85 0.04
N THR A 346 -18.80 -5.93 1.01
CA THR A 346 -17.65 -5.94 1.94
C THR A 346 -17.68 -7.16 2.87
N VAL A 347 -18.86 -7.57 3.39
CA VAL A 347 -18.95 -8.79 4.22
C VAL A 347 -18.67 -10.05 3.39
N ILE A 348 -19.21 -10.17 2.17
CA ILE A 348 -18.90 -11.27 1.25
C ILE A 348 -17.39 -11.34 0.96
N SER A 349 -16.74 -10.19 0.72
CA SER A 349 -15.32 -10.14 0.42
C SER A 349 -14.38 -10.28 1.64
N LEU A 350 -14.94 -10.27 2.85
CA LEU A 350 -14.27 -10.75 4.07
C LEU A 350 -14.48 -12.26 4.29
N ALA A 351 -15.64 -12.80 3.92
CA ALA A 351 -15.94 -14.23 4.07
C ALA A 351 -15.11 -15.13 3.14
N ILE A 352 -14.80 -14.68 1.91
CA ILE A 352 -14.00 -15.46 0.95
C ILE A 352 -12.57 -15.75 1.49
N PRO A 353 -11.79 -14.77 1.98
CA PRO A 353 -10.50 -15.04 2.61
C PRO A 353 -10.60 -15.92 3.85
N LEU A 354 -11.62 -15.73 4.71
CA LEU A 354 -11.82 -16.60 5.87
C LEU A 354 -12.04 -18.07 5.43
N ALA A 355 -12.89 -18.30 4.43
CA ALA A 355 -13.13 -19.64 3.89
C ALA A 355 -11.86 -20.27 3.28
N TRP A 356 -11.02 -19.46 2.62
CA TRP A 356 -9.73 -19.92 2.09
C TRP A 356 -8.72 -20.28 3.18
N ILE A 357 -8.56 -19.45 4.21
CA ILE A 357 -7.66 -19.75 5.33
C ILE A 357 -8.17 -20.99 6.08
N LEU A 358 -9.49 -21.12 6.26
CA LEU A 358 -10.10 -22.30 6.89
C LEU A 358 -9.93 -23.57 6.06
N SER A 359 -9.98 -23.52 4.72
CA SER A 359 -9.77 -24.70 3.86
C SER A 359 -8.29 -25.06 3.66
N THR A 360 -7.39 -24.11 3.90
CA THR A 360 -5.93 -24.28 3.80
C THR A 360 -5.26 -24.38 5.18
N TYR A 361 -6.02 -24.57 6.25
CA TYR A 361 -5.45 -24.88 7.55
C TYR A 361 -4.99 -26.34 7.59
N PRO A 362 -3.76 -26.67 8.05
CA PRO A 362 -3.25 -28.04 8.10
C PRO A 362 -3.84 -28.83 9.28
N TYR A 363 -5.08 -29.32 9.09
CA TYR A 363 -5.80 -30.19 10.02
C TYR A 363 -5.26 -31.62 10.05
N ASN A 364 -5.32 -32.22 11.23
CA ASN A 364 -4.92 -33.61 11.48
C ASN A 364 -5.76 -34.68 10.73
N PHE A 365 -6.84 -34.30 10.02
CA PHE A 365 -7.60 -35.23 9.17
C PHE A 365 -6.98 -35.43 7.78
N TYR A 366 -6.02 -34.59 7.36
CA TYR A 366 -5.30 -34.80 6.12
C TYR A 366 -4.32 -35.98 6.28
N SER A 367 -4.37 -36.94 5.36
CA SER A 367 -3.56 -38.16 5.42
C SER A 367 -2.06 -37.92 5.22
N ASN A 368 -1.73 -36.93 4.39
CA ASN A 368 -0.38 -36.71 3.90
C ASN A 368 0.36 -35.71 4.80
N HIS A 369 1.62 -36.00 5.09
CA HIS A 369 2.50 -35.18 5.94
C HIS A 369 3.58 -34.50 5.09
N VAL A 370 4.09 -33.37 5.54
CA VAL A 370 5.21 -32.70 4.85
C VAL A 370 6.42 -33.65 4.83
N LYS A 371 7.11 -33.70 3.70
CA LYS A 371 8.30 -34.56 3.57
C LYS A 371 9.49 -33.92 4.30
N ILE A 372 10.50 -34.74 4.56
CA ILE A 372 11.81 -34.30 5.07
C ILE A 372 12.61 -33.72 3.89
N MET A 373 13.23 -32.56 4.07
CA MET A 373 14.16 -31.97 3.11
C MET A 373 15.38 -32.90 2.92
N GLY A 374 15.68 -33.25 1.67
CA GLY A 374 16.84 -34.09 1.33
C GLY A 374 18.13 -33.28 1.20
N ASN A 375 19.29 -33.94 1.29
CA ASN A 375 20.58 -33.28 1.09
C ASN A 375 20.65 -32.60 -0.29
N GLY A 376 20.85 -31.27 -0.29
CA GLY A 376 20.99 -30.47 -1.52
C GLY A 376 19.67 -30.10 -2.21
N SER A 377 18.52 -30.41 -1.62
CA SER A 377 17.20 -29.93 -2.06
C SER A 377 16.74 -28.78 -1.16
N ASP A 378 16.05 -27.79 -1.71
CA ASP A 378 15.39 -26.72 -0.97
C ASP A 378 13.89 -26.98 -0.77
N ALA A 379 13.37 -28.01 -1.43
CA ALA A 379 12.01 -28.48 -1.26
C ALA A 379 11.79 -29.17 0.09
N ASN A 380 10.53 -29.19 0.53
CA ASN A 380 10.04 -29.87 1.73
C ASN A 380 10.44 -29.18 3.05
N CYS A 381 10.29 -29.87 4.19
CA CYS A 381 10.48 -29.28 5.52
C CYS A 381 11.88 -29.60 6.08
N ASP A 382 12.61 -28.57 6.52
CA ASP A 382 13.93 -28.72 7.14
C ASP A 382 13.81 -29.05 8.64
N PHE A 383 13.97 -30.33 8.97
CA PHE A 383 13.88 -30.85 10.34
C PHE A 383 15.04 -30.41 11.25
N ASN A 384 16.20 -30.02 10.69
CA ASN A 384 17.32 -29.51 11.50
C ASN A 384 17.05 -28.08 11.98
N LYS A 385 16.22 -27.34 11.22
CA LYS A 385 15.90 -25.92 11.42
C LYS A 385 14.57 -25.70 12.13
N TYR A 386 13.62 -26.62 11.95
CA TYR A 386 12.24 -26.53 12.41
C TYR A 386 11.78 -27.83 13.11
N THR A 387 11.50 -27.74 14.41
CA THR A 387 11.07 -28.89 15.24
C THR A 387 9.64 -29.35 14.96
N TRP A 388 8.81 -28.51 14.33
CA TRP A 388 7.39 -28.76 14.08
C TRP A 388 7.11 -29.50 12.76
N CYS A 389 8.13 -29.88 11.99
CA CYS A 389 7.95 -30.56 10.71
C CYS A 389 7.32 -31.97 10.83
N SER A 390 7.59 -32.72 11.89
CA SER A 390 7.13 -34.12 12.04
C SER A 390 5.59 -34.25 12.03
N ASP A 391 4.93 -33.30 12.67
CA ASP A 391 3.51 -33.39 13.01
C ASP A 391 2.63 -32.58 12.03
N LEU A 392 3.23 -32.09 10.94
CA LEU A 392 2.59 -31.15 10.01
C LEU A 392 2.03 -31.86 8.78
N THR A 393 0.71 -31.83 8.67
CA THR A 393 -0.04 -32.34 7.51
C THR A 393 0.04 -31.38 6.32
N THR A 394 0.21 -31.91 5.10
CA THR A 394 0.09 -31.12 3.85
C THR A 394 -1.36 -30.71 3.59
N VAL A 395 -1.55 -29.57 2.92
CA VAL A 395 -2.88 -29.11 2.45
C VAL A 395 -3.06 -29.36 0.95
N PRO A 396 -4.29 -29.44 0.43
CA PRO A 396 -4.52 -29.61 -1.00
C PRO A 396 -4.03 -28.39 -1.81
N ILE A 397 -3.06 -28.60 -2.69
CA ILE A 397 -2.46 -27.56 -3.54
C ILE A 397 -3.51 -26.76 -4.34
N TRP A 398 -4.53 -27.43 -4.86
CA TRP A 398 -5.64 -26.80 -5.58
C TRP A 398 -6.48 -25.87 -4.69
N ALA A 399 -6.70 -26.23 -3.43
CA ALA A 399 -7.43 -25.38 -2.48
C ALA A 399 -6.62 -24.12 -2.13
N TYR A 400 -5.29 -24.25 -2.02
CA TYR A 400 -4.41 -23.10 -1.82
C TYR A 400 -4.43 -22.16 -3.03
N TYR A 401 -4.07 -22.64 -4.23
CA TYR A 401 -3.88 -21.75 -5.38
C TYR A 401 -5.18 -21.27 -6.05
N ALA A 402 -6.24 -22.09 -6.13
CA ALA A 402 -7.53 -21.59 -6.61
C ALA A 402 -8.13 -20.56 -5.63
N GLY A 403 -8.01 -20.82 -4.32
CA GLY A 403 -8.45 -19.89 -3.28
C GLY A 403 -7.62 -18.59 -3.25
N PHE A 404 -6.31 -18.66 -3.51
CA PHE A 404 -5.44 -17.50 -3.68
C PHE A 404 -6.00 -16.56 -4.76
N ILE A 405 -6.32 -17.09 -5.95
CA ILE A 405 -6.87 -16.31 -7.06
C ILE A 405 -8.22 -15.68 -6.70
N LEU A 406 -9.10 -16.42 -6.01
CA LEU A 406 -10.39 -15.91 -5.52
C LEU A 406 -10.20 -14.79 -4.49
N VAL A 407 -9.23 -14.91 -3.59
CA VAL A 407 -8.93 -13.93 -2.53
C VAL A 407 -8.28 -12.67 -3.12
N PHE A 408 -7.14 -12.82 -3.78
CA PHE A 408 -6.33 -11.67 -4.20
C PHE A 408 -6.83 -11.06 -5.49
N GLY A 409 -7.31 -11.85 -6.47
CA GLY A 409 -7.86 -11.32 -7.72
C GLY A 409 -9.26 -10.73 -7.58
N ILE A 410 -10.20 -11.48 -6.99
CA ILE A 410 -11.61 -11.07 -6.94
C ILE A 410 -11.95 -10.36 -5.62
N SER A 411 -11.75 -11.04 -4.49
CA SER A 411 -12.27 -10.60 -3.20
C SER A 411 -11.65 -9.27 -2.75
N PHE A 412 -10.33 -9.15 -2.85
CA PHE A 412 -9.61 -7.93 -2.48
C PHE A 412 -9.95 -6.73 -3.35
N SER A 413 -10.19 -6.94 -4.64
CA SER A 413 -10.61 -5.91 -5.58
C SER A 413 -11.98 -5.35 -5.18
N ILE A 414 -12.95 -6.23 -4.91
CA ILE A 414 -14.27 -5.86 -4.40
C ILE A 414 -14.15 -5.15 -3.05
N MET A 415 -13.44 -5.73 -2.08
CA MET A 415 -13.26 -5.17 -0.74
C MET A 415 -12.62 -3.78 -0.76
N ASN A 416 -11.58 -3.57 -1.58
CA ASN A 416 -10.92 -2.27 -1.69
C ASN A 416 -11.87 -1.19 -2.23
N ILE A 417 -12.72 -1.53 -3.22
CA ILE A 417 -13.70 -0.60 -3.78
C ILE A 417 -14.85 -0.32 -2.80
N THR A 418 -15.42 -1.35 -2.17
CA THR A 418 -16.63 -1.23 -1.34
C THR A 418 -16.32 -0.65 0.03
N ASN A 419 -15.24 -1.08 0.69
CA ASN A 419 -14.82 -0.54 1.98
C ASN A 419 -14.41 0.94 1.85
N THR A 420 -13.58 1.29 0.86
CA THR A 420 -13.16 2.69 0.62
C THR A 420 -14.35 3.58 0.23
N THR A 421 -15.28 3.10 -0.61
CA THR A 421 -16.50 3.87 -0.93
C THR A 421 -17.41 4.02 0.30
N LEU A 422 -17.56 3.00 1.14
CA LEU A 422 -18.36 3.11 2.35
C LEU A 422 -17.72 4.07 3.36
N PHE A 423 -16.40 3.99 3.56
CA PHE A 423 -15.64 4.88 4.41
C PHE A 423 -15.87 6.37 4.04
N SER A 424 -15.70 6.72 2.76
CA SER A 424 -16.03 8.07 2.26
C SER A 424 -17.49 8.47 2.52
N LYS A 425 -18.44 7.55 2.40
CA LYS A 425 -19.86 7.82 2.68
C LYS A 425 -20.17 7.98 4.17
N VAL A 426 -19.46 7.29 5.07
CA VAL A 426 -19.63 7.41 6.53
C VAL A 426 -19.03 8.72 7.06
N VAL A 427 -17.89 9.16 6.50
CA VAL A 427 -17.24 10.45 6.84
C VAL A 427 -18.09 11.65 6.37
N GLY A 428 -18.78 11.50 5.22
CA GLY A 428 -19.65 12.52 4.66
C GLY A 428 -18.90 13.63 3.90
N PRO A 429 -19.51 14.81 3.72
CA PRO A 429 -18.99 15.89 2.87
C PRO A 429 -17.83 16.70 3.48
N ARG A 430 -17.24 16.22 4.58
CA ARG A 430 -16.09 16.85 5.26
C ARG A 430 -14.83 16.82 4.40
N PRO A 431 -13.82 17.66 4.70
CA PRO A 431 -12.46 17.48 4.20
C PRO A 431 -11.95 16.06 4.48
N GLN A 432 -11.92 15.20 3.45
CA GLN A 432 -11.63 13.78 3.63
C GLN A 432 -10.14 13.47 3.79
N GLY A 433 -9.23 14.43 3.59
CA GLY A 433 -7.78 14.24 3.61
C GLY A 433 -7.28 13.50 4.85
N THR A 434 -7.56 14.03 6.04
CA THR A 434 -7.13 13.43 7.32
C THR A 434 -7.73 12.04 7.55
N TYR A 435 -9.03 11.88 7.29
CA TYR A 435 -9.71 10.58 7.44
C TYR A 435 -9.13 9.52 6.50
N GLN A 436 -8.91 9.86 5.22
CA GLN A 436 -8.27 8.97 4.25
C GLN A 436 -6.80 8.68 4.62
N GLY A 437 -6.09 9.66 5.21
CA GLY A 437 -4.76 9.47 5.78
C GLY A 437 -4.75 8.38 6.84
N ILE A 438 -5.61 8.48 7.86
CA ILE A 438 -5.74 7.49 8.94
C ILE A 438 -6.14 6.10 8.38
N TYR A 439 -7.09 6.05 7.44
CA TYR A 439 -7.51 4.82 6.78
C TYR A 439 -6.36 4.11 6.04
N GLN A 440 -5.51 4.85 5.33
CA GLN A 440 -4.34 4.27 4.66
C GLN A 440 -3.20 3.96 5.63
N MET A 441 -3.03 4.73 6.71
CA MET A 441 -2.04 4.49 7.76
C MET A 441 -2.26 3.11 8.41
N ALA A 442 -3.50 2.74 8.71
CA ALA A 442 -3.83 1.40 9.23
C ALA A 442 -3.44 0.27 8.25
N GLY A 443 -3.55 0.52 6.94
CA GLY A 443 -3.04 -0.41 5.92
C GLY A 443 -1.52 -0.55 5.96
N SER A 444 -0.77 0.56 6.02
CA SER A 444 0.70 0.53 6.16
C SER A 444 1.16 -0.10 7.47
N PHE A 445 0.45 0.12 8.58
CA PHE A 445 0.73 -0.53 9.85
C PHE A 445 0.58 -2.05 9.75
N GLY A 446 -0.46 -2.53 9.06
CA GLY A 446 -0.62 -3.96 8.74
C GLY A 446 0.58 -4.53 7.96
N ARG A 447 1.06 -3.82 6.93
CA ARG A 447 2.24 -4.22 6.14
C ARG A 447 3.56 -4.22 6.92
N MET A 448 3.66 -3.42 7.98
CA MET A 448 4.84 -3.38 8.86
C MET A 448 4.83 -4.49 9.90
N VAL A 449 3.66 -4.77 10.51
CA VAL A 449 3.53 -5.75 11.61
C VAL A 449 3.42 -7.19 11.10
N ALA A 450 2.77 -7.42 9.96
CA ALA A 450 2.55 -8.78 9.45
C ALA A 450 3.84 -9.58 9.24
N PRO A 451 4.89 -9.09 8.54
CA PRO A 451 6.13 -9.85 8.37
C PRO A 451 6.82 -10.20 9.70
N LEU A 452 6.83 -9.26 10.66
CA LEU A 452 7.48 -9.48 11.96
C LEU A 452 6.76 -10.57 12.75
N LEU A 453 5.44 -10.47 12.88
CA LEU A 453 4.65 -11.41 13.67
C LEU A 453 4.56 -12.78 12.98
N MET A 454 4.26 -12.80 11.68
CA MET A 454 3.97 -14.03 10.96
C MET A 454 5.23 -14.83 10.64
N SER A 455 6.32 -14.21 10.18
CA SER A 455 7.57 -14.94 9.96
C SER A 455 8.20 -15.47 11.25
N THR A 456 8.01 -14.76 12.37
CA THR A 456 8.46 -15.22 13.70
C THR A 456 7.61 -16.40 14.18
N THR A 457 6.28 -16.30 14.14
CA THR A 457 5.40 -17.39 14.55
C THR A 457 5.50 -18.61 13.62
N TYR A 458 5.71 -18.40 12.32
CA TYR A 458 6.05 -19.46 11.35
C TYR A 458 7.35 -20.17 11.74
N THR A 459 8.39 -19.42 12.13
CA THR A 459 9.68 -20.00 12.54
C THR A 459 9.52 -20.93 13.74
N PHE A 460 8.77 -20.52 14.77
CA PHE A 460 8.67 -21.27 16.04
C PHE A 460 7.56 -22.34 16.06
N PHE A 461 6.47 -22.16 15.32
CA PHE A 461 5.27 -22.99 15.43
C PHE A 461 4.72 -23.50 14.08
N GLY A 462 5.45 -23.26 12.99
CA GLY A 462 5.02 -23.60 11.64
C GLY A 462 3.82 -22.78 11.17
N PRO A 463 3.20 -23.16 10.05
CA PRO A 463 2.08 -22.40 9.45
C PRO A 463 0.79 -22.45 10.29
N ARG A 464 0.64 -23.39 11.23
CA ARG A 464 -0.56 -23.49 12.08
C ARG A 464 -0.86 -22.18 12.82
N VAL A 465 0.14 -21.57 13.46
CA VAL A 465 -0.08 -20.35 14.26
C VAL A 465 -0.36 -19.10 13.40
N PRO A 466 0.40 -18.79 12.31
CA PRO A 466 0.05 -17.73 11.38
C PRO A 466 -1.38 -17.86 10.82
N TRP A 467 -1.81 -19.07 10.43
CA TRP A 467 -3.19 -19.29 9.97
C TRP A 467 -4.21 -19.04 11.09
N LEU A 468 -3.97 -19.49 12.33
CA LEU A 468 -4.86 -19.20 13.46
C LEU A 468 -4.98 -17.69 13.74
N ILE A 469 -3.86 -16.94 13.67
CA ILE A 469 -3.86 -15.48 13.81
C ILE A 469 -4.73 -14.84 12.72
N LEU A 470 -4.62 -15.29 11.47
CA LEU A 470 -5.48 -14.82 10.37
C LEU A 470 -6.96 -15.18 10.59
N ILE A 471 -7.28 -16.41 10.99
CA ILE A 471 -8.66 -16.86 11.28
C ILE A 471 -9.28 -15.96 12.35
N VAL A 472 -8.60 -15.77 13.49
CA VAL A 472 -9.07 -14.91 14.58
C VAL A 472 -9.26 -13.47 14.09
N ASN A 473 -8.30 -12.92 13.33
CA ASN A 473 -8.40 -11.56 12.80
C ASN A 473 -9.62 -11.36 11.87
N PHE A 474 -9.86 -12.30 10.93
CA PHE A 474 -11.02 -12.24 10.04
C PHE A 474 -12.34 -12.47 10.77
N VAL A 475 -12.42 -13.46 11.68
CA VAL A 475 -13.63 -13.72 12.48
C VAL A 475 -14.00 -12.50 13.32
N THR A 476 -13.03 -11.86 13.98
CA THR A 476 -13.27 -10.64 14.77
C THR A 476 -13.82 -9.49 13.91
N VAL A 477 -13.26 -9.26 12.72
CA VAL A 477 -13.76 -8.19 11.84
C VAL A 477 -15.13 -8.52 11.25
N ILE A 478 -15.38 -9.76 10.81
CA ILE A 478 -16.70 -10.19 10.32
C ILE A 478 -17.76 -10.07 11.43
N ALA A 479 -17.45 -10.50 12.65
CA ALA A 479 -18.33 -10.32 13.81
C ALA A 479 -18.63 -8.83 14.07
N ALA A 480 -17.62 -7.96 14.01
CA ALA A 480 -17.82 -6.52 14.13
C ALA A 480 -18.74 -5.95 13.03
N TRP A 481 -18.61 -6.39 11.77
CA TRP A 481 -19.53 -6.00 10.70
C TRP A 481 -20.98 -6.47 10.91
N ILE A 482 -21.17 -7.68 11.44
CA ILE A 482 -22.50 -8.24 11.71
C ILE A 482 -23.17 -7.51 12.89
N VAL A 483 -22.46 -7.36 14.00
CA VAL A 483 -22.97 -6.70 15.23
C VAL A 483 -23.22 -5.21 15.00
N LEU A 484 -22.32 -4.53 14.29
CA LEU A 484 -22.39 -3.08 14.07
C LEU A 484 -23.09 -2.70 12.76
N ARG A 485 -23.75 -3.67 12.08
CA ARG A 485 -24.39 -3.52 10.75
C ARG A 485 -25.27 -2.29 10.61
N GLU A 486 -25.94 -1.86 11.69
CA GLU A 486 -26.88 -0.74 11.72
C GLU A 486 -26.17 0.61 11.73
N LYS A 487 -24.97 0.67 12.34
CA LYS A 487 -24.12 1.86 12.40
C LYS A 487 -23.39 2.13 11.08
N MET A 488 -23.27 1.14 10.18
CA MET A 488 -22.58 1.25 8.88
C MET A 488 -23.37 2.05 7.81
N VAL A 489 -24.10 3.10 8.21
CA VAL A 489 -24.90 3.98 7.34
C VAL A 489 -24.06 5.09 6.69
N PRO A 490 -24.39 5.51 5.44
CA PRO A 490 -23.95 6.79 4.90
C PRO A 490 -24.32 7.95 5.84
N PHE A 491 -23.51 9.00 5.81
CA PHE A 491 -23.63 10.15 6.71
C PHE A 491 -25.03 10.77 6.70
N GLU A 492 -25.64 10.98 5.52
CA GLU A 492 -26.99 11.56 5.40
C GLU A 492 -28.04 10.75 6.19
N LYS A 493 -27.95 9.40 6.16
CA LYS A 493 -28.86 8.52 6.88
C LYS A 493 -28.57 8.44 8.38
N TYR A 494 -27.30 8.62 8.77
CA TYR A 494 -26.91 8.73 10.17
C TYR A 494 -27.40 10.04 10.80
N GLU A 495 -27.31 11.14 10.05
CA GLU A 495 -27.78 12.47 10.42
C GLU A 495 -29.31 12.52 10.54
N ALA A 496 -30.04 12.02 9.53
CA ALA A 496 -31.49 11.89 9.59
C ALA A 496 -31.97 11.12 10.83
N LYS A 497 -31.37 9.94 11.12
CA LYS A 497 -31.74 9.12 12.31
C LYS A 497 -31.36 9.77 13.66
N ARG A 498 -30.45 10.76 13.67
CA ARG A 498 -30.10 11.53 14.87
C ARG A 498 -31.01 12.75 15.08
N ILE A 499 -31.49 13.35 14.00
CA ILE A 499 -32.41 14.50 14.02
C ILE A 499 -33.85 14.02 14.29
N GLN A 500 -34.25 12.89 13.71
CA GLN A 500 -35.55 12.23 13.93
C GLN A 500 -35.31 10.80 14.45
N PRO A 501 -35.11 10.61 15.78
CA PRO A 501 -34.80 9.30 16.34
C PRO A 501 -35.96 8.30 16.30
N ASN A 502 -37.21 8.77 16.25
CA ASN A 502 -38.42 7.96 16.06
C ASN A 502 -39.47 8.72 15.23
N VAL A 503 -39.79 8.18 14.06
CA VAL A 503 -41.11 8.20 13.39
C VAL A 503 -41.32 6.79 12.85
#